data_AF-A0A2N4Y3X9-F1
#
_entry.id   AF-A0A2N4Y3X9-F1
#
_cell.length_a   1.000
_cell.length_b   1.000
_cell.length_c   1.000
_cell.angle_alpha   90.00
_cell.angle_beta   90.00
_cell.angle_gamma   90.00
#
_symmetry.space_group_name_H-M   'P 1'
#
loop_
_entity.id
_entity.type
_entity.pdbx_description
1 polymer ?
#
loop_
_entity_poly.entity_id
_entity_poly.type
_entity_poly.pdbx_seq_one_letter_code
_entity_poly.pdbx_strand_id
1 'polypeptide(L)'
;MLLELGTRGDRIRHEVEKASFHFLSAYSPIIQRIAIDKAAGWEWRLAAELLRQFTTPHLRRFNDLVAGDYYRPYPLVQSGEFIRWIQERTQVMSNLVGPLPRLFERLTEAFGKPGEAGDAEEIHHVCMLIGAALGEFVNHEEVLRFTLLPEEGEELRWTLIDVVGSNLAQLVELPTKLDEMVALIGTDHGGTKENPRILDWRAVFDLPDDMVENFNNALVRYERSVQMGIA
;
A
#
# COMPACT_ATOMS: atom_id res chain seq x y z
N MET A 1 -16.72 -41.33 22.17
CA MET A 1 -17.66 -41.34 21.04
C MET A 1 -17.49 -40.01 20.33
N LEU A 2 -16.70 -39.97 19.25
CA LEU A 2 -16.44 -38.76 18.47
C LEU A 2 -17.69 -38.47 17.65
N LEU A 3 -18.36 -37.34 17.91
CA LEU A 3 -19.45 -36.83 17.07
C LEU A 3 -18.85 -36.49 15.71
N GLU A 4 -19.17 -37.29 14.68
CA GLU A 4 -18.91 -36.92 13.29
C GLU A 4 -19.79 -35.70 12.96
N LEU A 5 -19.15 -34.54 12.76
CA LEU A 5 -19.80 -33.32 12.34
C LEU A 5 -20.11 -33.39 10.84
N GLY A 6 -21.39 -33.50 10.49
CA GLY A 6 -21.91 -33.26 9.14
C GLY A 6 -22.20 -34.50 8.30
N THR A 7 -23.20 -34.39 7.42
CA THR A 7 -23.53 -35.44 6.45
C THR A 7 -22.41 -35.57 5.40
N ARG A 8 -22.36 -36.69 4.67
CA ARG A 8 -21.41 -36.88 3.56
C ARG A 8 -21.48 -35.76 2.51
N GLY A 9 -22.67 -35.17 2.30
CA GLY A 9 -22.86 -34.02 1.41
C GLY A 9 -22.27 -32.72 1.96
N ASP A 10 -22.29 -32.53 3.28
CA ASP A 10 -21.64 -31.38 3.94
C ASP A 10 -20.12 -31.46 3.82
N ARG A 11 -19.55 -32.66 3.97
CA ARG A 11 -18.12 -32.90 3.71
C ARG A 11 -17.73 -32.60 2.27
N ILE A 12 -18.48 -33.07 1.29
CA ILE A 12 -18.18 -32.84 -0.14
C ILE A 12 -18.30 -31.34 -0.48
N ARG A 13 -19.33 -30.64 0.04
CA ARG A 13 -19.46 -29.18 -0.14
C ARG A 13 -18.28 -28.43 0.48
N HIS A 14 -17.90 -28.79 1.70
CA HIS A 14 -16.76 -28.19 2.38
C HIS A 14 -15.44 -28.46 1.65
N GLU A 15 -15.22 -29.67 1.13
CA GLU A 15 -14.05 -30.02 0.34
C GLU A 15 -13.99 -29.25 -0.99
N VAL A 16 -15.14 -29.06 -1.66
CA VAL A 16 -15.25 -28.27 -2.90
C VAL A 16 -15.02 -26.78 -2.62
N GLU A 17 -15.63 -26.21 -1.58
CA GLU A 17 -15.41 -24.81 -1.19
C GLU A 17 -13.94 -24.57 -0.83
N LYS A 18 -13.32 -25.47 -0.07
CA LYS A 18 -11.91 -25.39 0.28
C LYS A 18 -10.99 -25.49 -0.94
N ALA A 19 -11.37 -26.30 -1.94
CA ALA A 19 -10.64 -26.38 -3.21
C ALA A 19 -10.73 -25.08 -4.02
N SER A 20 -11.87 -24.39 -4.00
CA SER A 20 -12.05 -23.08 -4.65
C SER A 20 -11.19 -21.96 -4.04
N PHE A 21 -10.74 -22.11 -2.80
CA PHE A 21 -9.84 -21.17 -2.12
C PHE A 21 -8.39 -21.67 -2.05
N HIS A 22 -7.97 -22.55 -2.96
CA HIS A 22 -6.60 -23.08 -2.98
C HIS A 22 -5.53 -21.97 -3.06
N PHE A 23 -5.83 -20.83 -3.71
CA PHE A 23 -4.94 -19.67 -3.75
C PHE A 23 -4.63 -19.07 -2.36
N LEU A 24 -5.49 -19.33 -1.36
CA LEU A 24 -5.28 -18.93 0.04
C LEU A 24 -4.55 -19.98 0.89
N SER A 25 -4.18 -21.13 0.33
CA SER A 25 -3.61 -22.26 1.10
C SER A 25 -2.29 -21.94 1.81
N ALA A 26 -1.50 -20.99 1.27
CA ALA A 26 -0.25 -20.54 1.85
C ALA A 26 -0.43 -19.44 2.93
N TYR A 27 -1.65 -18.94 3.14
CA TYR A 27 -1.95 -17.84 4.05
C TYR A 27 -2.31 -18.36 5.45
N SER A 28 -2.33 -17.44 6.41
CA SER A 28 -2.66 -17.77 7.80
C SER A 28 -4.04 -18.45 7.92
N PRO A 29 -4.25 -19.32 8.92
CA PRO A 29 -5.54 -19.99 9.12
C PRO A 29 -6.72 -19.02 9.28
N ILE A 30 -6.48 -17.80 9.79
CA ILE A 30 -7.51 -16.78 9.94
C ILE A 30 -8.01 -16.27 8.58
N ILE A 31 -7.11 -16.00 7.62
CA ILE A 31 -7.49 -15.58 6.25
C ILE A 31 -8.30 -16.68 5.56
N GLN A 32 -7.83 -17.93 5.64
CA GLN A 32 -8.55 -19.07 5.07
C GLN A 32 -9.94 -19.21 5.68
N ARG A 33 -10.04 -19.08 7.01
CA ARG A 33 -11.31 -19.20 7.72
C ARG A 33 -12.29 -18.08 7.37
N ILE A 34 -11.84 -16.83 7.22
CA ILE A 34 -12.71 -15.72 6.80
C ILE A 34 -13.35 -16.01 5.43
N ALA A 35 -12.55 -16.49 4.47
CA ALA A 35 -13.01 -16.80 3.12
C ALA A 35 -13.97 -18.00 3.05
N ILE A 36 -13.80 -18.98 3.95
CA ILE A 36 -14.66 -20.16 4.06
C ILE A 36 -15.95 -19.85 4.82
N ASP A 37 -15.85 -19.28 6.02
CA ASP A 37 -17.00 -19.08 6.92
C ASP A 37 -17.94 -17.98 6.40
N LYS A 38 -17.41 -17.00 5.65
CA LYS A 38 -18.13 -15.87 5.06
C LYS A 38 -19.14 -15.20 6.00
N ALA A 39 -18.76 -14.99 7.26
CA ALA A 39 -19.57 -14.27 8.23
C ALA A 39 -19.91 -12.85 7.75
N ALA A 40 -20.96 -12.22 8.27
CA ALA A 40 -21.42 -10.90 7.81
C ALA A 40 -20.28 -9.85 7.78
N GLY A 41 -19.98 -9.28 6.61
CA GLY A 41 -18.85 -8.38 6.38
C GLY A 41 -17.50 -9.09 6.16
N TRP A 42 -17.51 -10.33 5.68
CA TRP A 42 -16.29 -11.11 5.45
C TRP A 42 -15.41 -10.48 4.38
N GLU A 43 -15.96 -9.77 3.40
CA GLU A 43 -15.21 -9.07 2.35
C GLU A 43 -14.23 -8.06 2.96
N TRP A 44 -14.73 -7.22 3.88
CA TRP A 44 -13.93 -6.21 4.57
C TRP A 44 -12.92 -6.85 5.52
N ARG A 45 -13.31 -7.90 6.25
CA ARG A 45 -12.38 -8.66 7.12
C ARG A 45 -11.26 -9.31 6.31
N LEU A 46 -11.59 -9.90 5.16
CA LEU A 46 -10.63 -10.56 4.28
C LEU A 46 -9.62 -9.55 3.75
N ALA A 47 -10.10 -8.43 3.21
CA ALA A 47 -9.25 -7.35 2.73
C ALA A 47 -8.35 -6.80 3.85
N ALA A 48 -8.89 -6.55 5.05
CA ALA A 48 -8.10 -6.05 6.18
C ALA A 48 -6.93 -6.98 6.54
N GLU A 49 -7.20 -8.29 6.69
CA GLU A 49 -6.15 -9.27 7.00
C GLU A 49 -5.11 -9.42 5.88
N LEU A 50 -5.56 -9.45 4.63
CA LEU A 50 -4.66 -9.53 3.48
C LEU A 50 -3.77 -8.29 3.36
N LEU A 51 -4.35 -7.10 3.51
CA LEU A 51 -3.60 -5.86 3.50
C LEU A 51 -2.57 -5.83 4.62
N ARG A 52 -2.92 -6.24 5.86
CA ARG A 52 -1.92 -6.37 6.94
C ARG A 52 -0.78 -7.31 6.54
N GLN A 53 -1.11 -8.47 5.97
CA GLN A 53 -0.11 -9.44 5.56
C GLN A 53 0.82 -8.89 4.46
N PHE A 54 0.27 -8.18 3.47
CA PHE A 54 1.05 -7.66 2.35
C PHE A 54 1.79 -6.36 2.68
N THR A 55 1.29 -5.53 3.59
CA THR A 55 1.88 -4.21 3.87
C THR A 55 2.87 -4.21 5.02
N THR A 56 2.68 -5.05 6.05
CA THR A 56 3.52 -5.05 7.27
C THR A 56 5.02 -5.22 6.97
N PRO A 57 5.47 -6.14 6.09
CA PRO A 57 6.89 -6.28 5.79
C PRO A 57 7.51 -5.01 5.19
N HIS A 58 6.77 -4.32 4.33
CA HIS A 58 7.25 -3.09 3.69
C HIS A 58 7.29 -1.92 4.67
N LEU A 59 6.30 -1.81 5.56
CA LEU A 59 6.31 -0.81 6.62
C LEU A 59 7.47 -1.01 7.59
N ARG A 60 7.75 -2.26 7.97
CA ARG A 60 8.93 -2.57 8.80
C ARG A 60 10.21 -2.16 8.09
N ARG A 61 10.36 -2.52 6.80
CA ARG A 61 11.51 -2.12 5.99
C ARG A 61 11.66 -0.60 5.91
N PHE A 62 10.57 0.14 5.76
CA PHE A 62 10.59 1.60 5.77
C PHE A 62 11.05 2.17 7.11
N ASN A 63 10.55 1.62 8.23
CA ASN A 63 10.97 2.05 9.56
C ASN A 63 12.47 1.75 9.81
N ASP A 64 12.93 0.56 9.42
CA ASP A 64 14.34 0.17 9.50
C ASP A 64 15.22 1.11 8.63
N LEU A 65 14.71 1.57 7.47
CA LEU A 65 15.37 2.53 6.58
C LEU A 65 15.49 3.91 7.23
N VAL A 66 14.40 4.42 7.80
CA VAL A 66 14.37 5.73 8.50
C VAL A 66 15.25 5.70 9.76
N ALA A 67 15.31 4.57 10.46
CA ALA A 67 16.19 4.37 11.61
C ALA A 67 17.68 4.23 11.24
N GLY A 68 17.99 3.96 9.97
CA GLY A 68 19.36 3.71 9.53
C GLY A 68 19.90 2.34 9.92
N ASP A 69 19.02 1.35 10.13
CA ASP A 69 19.37 0.01 10.62
C ASP A 69 20.03 -0.88 9.56
N TYR A 70 19.98 -0.47 8.28
CA TYR A 70 20.63 -1.18 7.19
C TYR A 70 21.10 -0.25 6.07
N TYR A 71 21.94 -0.80 5.20
CA TYR A 71 22.43 -0.15 3.99
C TYR A 71 22.37 -1.12 2.81
N ARG A 72 22.08 -0.58 1.62
CA ARG A 72 22.21 -1.31 0.35
C ARG A 72 23.08 -0.50 -0.60
N PRO A 73 24.08 -1.10 -1.27
CA PRO A 73 24.91 -0.38 -2.22
C PRO A 73 24.12 0.02 -3.47
N TYR A 74 24.23 1.29 -3.87
CA TYR A 74 23.72 1.82 -5.13
C TYR A 74 24.87 2.45 -5.93
N PRO A 75 24.78 2.48 -7.27
CA PRO A 75 25.83 3.04 -8.11
C PRO A 75 26.01 4.54 -7.84
N LEU A 76 27.25 5.01 -7.98
CA LEU A 76 27.57 6.43 -7.97
C LEU A 76 26.94 7.12 -9.19
N VAL A 77 26.19 8.19 -8.94
CA VAL A 77 25.72 9.10 -9.99
C VAL A 77 26.80 10.14 -10.23
N GLN A 78 27.26 10.24 -11.47
CA GLN A 78 28.24 11.26 -11.88
C GLN A 78 27.57 12.64 -11.96
N SER A 79 28.32 13.72 -11.73
CA SER A 79 27.77 15.09 -11.76
C SER A 79 27.07 15.44 -13.08
N GLY A 80 27.56 14.95 -14.21
CA GLY A 80 26.93 15.14 -15.53
C GLY A 80 25.58 14.42 -15.69
N GLU A 81 25.31 13.40 -14.87
CA GLU A 81 24.08 12.60 -14.91
C GLU A 81 23.08 12.99 -13.81
N PHE A 82 23.50 13.81 -12.85
CA PHE A 82 22.72 14.10 -11.65
C PHE A 82 21.37 14.77 -11.96
N ILE A 83 21.33 15.76 -12.85
CA ILE A 83 20.07 16.42 -13.23
C ILE A 83 19.09 15.44 -13.88
N ARG A 84 19.58 14.53 -14.72
CA ARG A 84 18.74 13.49 -15.30
C ARG A 84 18.22 12.55 -14.20
N TRP A 85 19.10 12.14 -13.29
CA TRP A 85 18.73 11.26 -12.18
C TRP A 85 17.64 11.90 -11.29
N ILE A 86 17.76 13.16 -10.91
CA ILE A 86 16.77 13.84 -10.04
C ILE A 86 15.41 13.98 -10.76
N GLN A 87 15.41 14.29 -12.06
CA GLN A 87 14.19 14.33 -12.88
C GLN A 87 13.53 12.96 -13.01
N GLU A 88 14.33 11.89 -13.16
CA GLU A 88 13.81 10.54 -13.13
C GLU A 88 13.19 10.21 -11.77
N ARG A 89 13.78 10.67 -10.66
CA ARG A 89 13.21 10.43 -9.32
C ARG A 89 11.86 11.11 -9.16
N THR A 90 11.72 12.38 -9.56
CA THR A 90 10.43 13.09 -9.48
C THR A 90 9.37 12.43 -10.37
N GLN A 91 9.73 11.97 -11.56
CA GLN A 91 8.80 11.24 -12.43
C GLN A 91 8.36 9.90 -11.82
N VAL A 92 9.28 9.18 -11.17
CA VAL A 92 8.96 7.93 -10.45
C VAL A 92 7.92 8.21 -9.35
N MET A 93 8.07 9.28 -8.57
CA MET A 93 7.11 9.65 -7.52
C MET A 93 5.67 9.78 -8.08
N SER A 94 5.50 10.48 -9.20
CA SER A 94 4.18 10.60 -9.85
C SER A 94 3.64 9.26 -10.35
N ASN A 95 4.51 8.41 -10.91
CA ASN A 95 4.13 7.11 -11.44
C ASN A 95 3.76 6.10 -10.33
N LEU A 96 4.31 6.28 -9.12
CA LEU A 96 3.97 5.45 -7.96
C LEU A 96 2.56 5.74 -7.43
N VAL A 97 2.15 7.01 -7.40
CA VAL A 97 0.83 7.41 -6.89
C VAL A 97 -0.28 7.16 -7.92
N GLY A 98 0.02 7.32 -9.21
CA GLY A 98 -0.98 7.26 -10.30
C GLY A 98 -1.90 6.03 -10.31
N PRO A 99 -1.43 4.80 -10.06
CA PRO A 99 -2.28 3.61 -10.04
C PRO A 99 -3.24 3.51 -8.84
N LEU A 100 -2.97 4.20 -7.74
CA LEU A 100 -3.68 3.99 -6.47
C LEU A 100 -5.20 4.19 -6.56
N PRO A 101 -5.73 5.29 -7.16
CA PRO A 101 -7.19 5.50 -7.22
C PRO A 101 -7.94 4.32 -7.85
N ARG A 102 -7.40 3.78 -8.94
CA ARG A 102 -8.00 2.62 -9.63
C ARG A 102 -7.92 1.34 -8.80
N LEU A 103 -6.87 1.16 -7.98
CA LEU A 103 -6.80 0.02 -7.06
C LEU A 103 -7.86 0.12 -5.97
N PHE A 104 -8.11 1.32 -5.42
CA PHE A 104 -9.19 1.53 -4.45
C PHE A 104 -10.59 1.32 -5.05
N GLU A 105 -10.81 1.79 -6.28
CA GLU A 105 -12.04 1.53 -7.02
C GLU A 105 -12.26 0.03 -7.23
N ARG A 106 -11.26 -0.69 -7.75
CA ARG A 106 -11.32 -2.14 -7.95
C ARG A 106 -11.57 -2.91 -6.66
N LEU A 107 -10.93 -2.51 -5.55
CA LEU A 107 -11.18 -3.14 -4.25
C LEU A 107 -12.63 -2.97 -3.81
N THR A 108 -13.19 -1.78 -4.01
CA THR A 108 -14.59 -1.47 -3.68
C THR A 108 -15.54 -2.28 -4.56
N GLU A 109 -15.26 -2.39 -5.86
CA GLU A 109 -16.03 -3.22 -6.78
C GLU A 109 -15.98 -4.71 -6.40
N ALA A 110 -14.82 -5.20 -5.97
CA ALA A 110 -14.63 -6.59 -5.56
C ALA A 110 -15.41 -6.97 -4.29
N PHE A 111 -15.79 -6.01 -3.45
CA PHE A 111 -16.68 -6.26 -2.32
C PHE A 111 -18.11 -6.63 -2.73
N GLY A 112 -18.49 -6.37 -3.98
CA GLY A 112 -19.84 -6.62 -4.48
C GLY A 112 -20.82 -5.52 -4.09
N LYS A 113 -21.98 -5.52 -4.77
CA LYS A 113 -23.07 -4.60 -4.46
C LYS A 113 -23.82 -5.05 -3.21
N PRO A 114 -24.60 -4.16 -2.55
CA PRO A 114 -25.44 -4.57 -1.42
C PRO A 114 -26.33 -5.78 -1.74
N GLY A 115 -26.10 -6.89 -1.05
CA GLY A 115 -26.84 -8.15 -1.23
C GLY A 115 -26.27 -9.10 -2.30
N GLU A 116 -25.19 -8.71 -2.98
CA GLU A 116 -24.39 -9.58 -3.84
C GLU A 116 -23.11 -9.98 -3.09
N ALA A 117 -22.66 -11.23 -3.27
CA ALA A 117 -21.43 -11.69 -2.64
C ALA A 117 -20.20 -11.07 -3.34
N GLY A 118 -19.20 -10.65 -2.56
CA GLY A 118 -17.93 -10.20 -3.10
C GLY A 118 -17.10 -11.31 -3.76
N ASP A 119 -16.13 -10.89 -4.57
CA ASP A 119 -15.15 -11.75 -5.26
C ASP A 119 -13.87 -11.85 -4.42
N ALA A 120 -13.68 -13.01 -3.78
CA ALA A 120 -12.53 -13.24 -2.91
C ALA A 120 -11.18 -13.26 -3.66
N GLU A 121 -11.16 -13.69 -4.93
CA GLU A 121 -9.93 -13.75 -5.72
C GLU A 121 -9.52 -12.35 -6.16
N GLU A 122 -10.48 -11.52 -6.59
CA GLU A 122 -10.20 -10.12 -6.93
C GLU A 122 -9.83 -9.30 -5.68
N ILE A 123 -10.51 -9.50 -4.54
CA ILE A 123 -10.11 -8.87 -3.25
C ILE A 123 -8.65 -9.22 -2.95
N HIS A 124 -8.29 -10.49 -3.05
CA HIS A 124 -6.92 -10.95 -2.84
C HIS A 124 -5.93 -10.29 -3.78
N HIS A 125 -6.22 -10.33 -5.06
CA HIS A 125 -5.33 -9.81 -6.09
C HIS A 125 -5.11 -8.30 -5.93
N VAL A 126 -6.16 -7.52 -5.65
CA VAL A 126 -6.04 -6.08 -5.45
C VAL A 126 -5.28 -5.76 -4.16
N CYS A 127 -5.50 -6.48 -3.06
CA CYS A 127 -4.73 -6.29 -1.82
C CYS A 127 -3.23 -6.59 -2.05
N MET A 128 -2.91 -7.61 -2.85
CA MET A 128 -1.53 -7.93 -3.24
C MET A 128 -0.90 -6.80 -4.06
N LEU A 129 -1.65 -6.22 -5.02
CA LEU A 129 -1.18 -5.08 -5.81
C LEU A 129 -0.93 -3.83 -4.95
N ILE A 130 -1.78 -3.55 -3.96
CA ILE A 130 -1.57 -2.46 -3.00
C ILE A 130 -0.30 -2.70 -2.18
N GLY A 131 -0.07 -3.92 -1.70
CA GLY A 131 1.17 -4.29 -1.01
C GLY A 131 2.41 -4.13 -1.91
N ALA A 132 2.33 -4.58 -3.16
CA ALA A 132 3.42 -4.40 -4.13
C ALA A 132 3.71 -2.91 -4.39
N ALA A 133 2.67 -2.08 -4.53
CA ALA A 133 2.82 -0.63 -4.64
C ALA A 133 3.58 -0.07 -3.43
N LEU A 134 3.19 -0.43 -2.20
CA LEU A 134 3.91 -0.03 -0.99
C LEU A 134 5.39 -0.47 -1.03
N GLY A 135 5.67 -1.66 -1.54
CA GLY A 135 7.04 -2.12 -1.78
C GLY A 135 7.84 -1.19 -2.69
N GLU A 136 7.25 -0.70 -3.78
CA GLU A 136 7.90 0.22 -4.70
C GLU A 136 8.11 1.63 -4.11
N PHE A 137 7.20 2.09 -3.25
CA PHE A 137 7.39 3.35 -2.52
C PHE A 137 8.64 3.27 -1.62
N VAL A 138 8.81 2.16 -0.89
CA VAL A 138 9.98 1.97 -0.04
C VAL A 138 11.26 1.77 -0.88
N ASN A 139 11.16 1.09 -2.03
CA ASN A 139 12.31 0.98 -2.96
C ASN A 139 12.75 2.37 -3.46
N HIS A 140 11.81 3.28 -3.72
CA HIS A 140 12.12 4.65 -4.12
C HIS A 140 12.87 5.41 -3.03
N GLU A 141 12.43 5.31 -1.78
CA GLU A 141 13.10 5.91 -0.62
C GLU A 141 14.50 5.32 -0.40
N GLU A 142 14.69 4.00 -0.57
CA GLU A 142 16.02 3.37 -0.54
C GLU A 142 16.94 3.95 -1.62
N VAL A 143 16.43 4.12 -2.85
CA VAL A 143 17.21 4.71 -3.96
C VAL A 143 17.62 6.14 -3.61
N LEU A 144 16.72 6.96 -3.11
CA LEU A 144 17.05 8.33 -2.70
C LEU A 144 18.14 8.31 -1.64
N ARG A 145 17.95 7.58 -0.54
CA ARG A 145 18.85 7.60 0.63
C ARG A 145 20.21 6.96 0.41
N PHE A 146 20.30 5.90 -0.40
CA PHE A 146 21.52 5.10 -0.51
C PHE A 146 22.35 5.37 -1.76
N THR A 147 21.80 6.04 -2.77
CA THR A 147 22.56 6.42 -3.97
C THR A 147 23.66 7.41 -3.60
N LEU A 148 24.89 7.11 -4.01
CA LEU A 148 26.01 8.04 -3.84
C LEU A 148 25.89 9.15 -4.89
N LEU A 149 25.93 10.39 -4.43
CA LEU A 149 25.76 11.59 -5.25
C LEU A 149 26.97 12.51 -5.10
N PRO A 150 27.18 13.44 -6.06
CA PRO A 150 28.05 14.58 -5.85
C PRO A 150 27.57 15.43 -4.67
N GLU A 151 28.50 16.03 -3.93
CA GLU A 151 28.20 16.83 -2.74
C GLU A 151 27.23 17.98 -3.06
N GLU A 152 27.35 18.57 -4.24
CA GLU A 152 26.50 19.68 -4.69
C GLU A 152 25.03 19.25 -4.84
N GLY A 153 24.78 17.97 -5.15
CA GLY A 153 23.44 17.41 -5.38
C GLY A 153 22.72 16.95 -4.11
N GLU A 154 23.40 16.95 -2.97
CA GLU A 154 22.87 16.49 -1.68
C GLU A 154 21.61 17.25 -1.25
N GLU A 155 21.64 18.58 -1.36
CA GLU A 155 20.52 19.43 -0.97
C GLU A 155 19.26 19.12 -1.77
N LEU A 156 19.39 18.94 -3.09
CA LEU A 156 18.28 18.56 -3.96
C LEU A 156 17.72 17.19 -3.59
N ARG A 157 18.58 16.20 -3.31
CA ARG A 157 18.13 14.90 -2.83
C ARG A 157 17.26 15.03 -1.57
N TRP A 158 17.69 15.83 -0.59
CA TRP A 158 16.96 15.98 0.67
C TRP A 158 15.55 16.53 0.49
N THR A 159 15.30 17.33 -0.55
CA THR A 159 13.93 17.81 -0.84
C THR A 159 12.98 16.73 -1.33
N LEU A 160 13.49 15.59 -1.82
CA LEU A 160 12.67 14.48 -2.33
C LEU A 160 12.49 13.36 -1.30
N ILE A 161 13.40 13.23 -0.35
CA ILE A 161 13.33 12.20 0.70
C ILE A 161 12.06 12.37 1.52
N ASP A 162 11.42 11.25 1.84
CA ASP A 162 10.17 11.16 2.62
C ASP A 162 8.95 11.82 1.99
N VAL A 163 9.03 12.40 0.79
CA VAL A 163 7.84 12.96 0.12
C VAL A 163 6.83 11.85 -0.16
N VAL A 164 7.29 10.73 -0.69
CA VAL A 164 6.44 9.57 -0.96
C VAL A 164 6.31 8.69 0.29
N GLY A 165 7.38 8.57 1.08
CA GLY A 165 7.42 7.84 2.35
C GLY A 165 6.43 8.35 3.41
N SER A 166 6.26 9.67 3.56
CA SER A 166 5.34 10.26 4.53
C SER A 166 3.87 9.93 4.27
N ASN A 167 3.52 9.70 3.01
CA ASN A 167 2.17 9.33 2.60
C ASN A 167 1.85 7.84 2.82
N LEU A 168 2.84 7.02 3.20
CA LEU A 168 2.63 5.58 3.42
C LEU A 168 1.68 5.26 4.56
N ALA A 169 1.61 6.13 5.58
CA ALA A 169 0.68 5.98 6.69
C ALA A 169 -0.77 5.86 6.22
N GLN A 170 -1.13 6.56 5.13
CA GLN A 170 -2.48 6.53 4.56
C GLN A 170 -2.86 5.14 4.05
N LEU A 171 -1.92 4.42 3.41
CA LEU A 171 -2.16 3.06 2.91
C LEU A 171 -2.23 2.04 4.06
N VAL A 172 -1.46 2.27 5.12
CA VAL A 172 -1.40 1.39 6.30
C VAL A 172 -2.62 1.57 7.21
N GLU A 173 -3.33 2.70 7.12
CA GLU A 173 -4.56 2.92 7.89
C GLU A 173 -5.77 2.14 7.32
N LEU A 174 -5.73 1.74 6.04
CA LEU A 174 -6.86 1.08 5.37
C LEU A 174 -7.38 -0.18 6.09
N PRO A 175 -6.56 -1.13 6.58
CA PRO A 175 -7.04 -2.26 7.39
C PRO A 175 -7.82 -1.83 8.63
N THR A 176 -7.36 -0.79 9.33
CA THR A 176 -8.03 -0.25 10.51
C THR A 176 -9.39 0.34 10.14
N LYS A 177 -9.48 1.05 9.00
CA LYS A 177 -10.77 1.56 8.50
C LYS A 177 -11.74 0.45 8.14
N LEU A 178 -11.26 -0.64 7.56
CA LEU A 178 -12.09 -1.81 7.28
C LEU A 178 -12.58 -2.46 8.58
N ASP A 179 -11.75 -2.55 9.62
CA ASP A 179 -12.18 -3.03 10.95
C ASP A 179 -13.25 -2.12 11.58
N GLU A 180 -13.09 -0.79 11.46
CA GLU A 180 -14.10 0.17 11.93
C GLU A 180 -15.46 -0.07 11.26
N MET A 181 -15.47 -0.37 9.95
CA MET A 181 -16.69 -0.73 9.22
C MET A 181 -17.30 -2.04 9.73
N VAL A 182 -16.46 -3.05 9.97
CA VAL A 182 -16.88 -4.34 10.51
C VAL A 182 -17.47 -4.20 11.91
N ALA A 183 -16.92 -3.32 12.75
CA ALA A 183 -17.38 -3.09 14.11
C ALA A 183 -18.79 -2.47 14.18
N LEU A 184 -19.25 -1.82 13.10
CA LEU A 184 -20.61 -1.28 13.00
C LEU A 184 -21.66 -2.37 12.73
N ILE A 185 -21.26 -3.55 12.26
CA ILE A 185 -22.19 -4.64 11.93
C ILE A 185 -22.90 -5.12 13.19
N GLY A 186 -24.24 -5.11 13.17
CA GLY A 186 -25.07 -5.53 14.30
C GLY A 186 -25.28 -4.46 15.38
N THR A 187 -24.79 -3.24 15.16
CA THR A 187 -25.08 -2.07 16.02
C THR A 187 -26.23 -1.24 15.45
N ASP A 188 -26.82 -0.34 16.26
CA ASP A 188 -27.72 0.69 15.74
C ASP A 188 -26.90 1.81 15.06
N HIS A 189 -26.49 1.54 13.82
CA HIS A 189 -25.64 2.43 13.04
C HIS A 189 -26.44 3.47 12.25
N GLY A 190 -27.76 3.56 12.44
CA GLY A 190 -28.64 4.54 11.79
C GLY A 190 -28.90 4.33 10.29
N GLY A 191 -28.45 3.20 9.71
CA GLY A 191 -28.71 2.82 8.32
C GLY A 191 -29.72 1.67 8.23
N THR A 192 -30.53 1.63 7.18
CA THR A 192 -31.45 0.52 6.90
C THR A 192 -31.09 -0.16 5.57
N LYS A 193 -31.81 -1.24 5.22
CA LYS A 193 -31.63 -1.90 3.91
C LYS A 193 -32.02 -0.98 2.75
N GLU A 194 -33.06 -0.16 2.96
CA GLU A 194 -33.59 0.79 1.98
C GLU A 194 -32.78 2.09 1.94
N ASN A 195 -32.17 2.47 3.06
CA ASN A 195 -31.31 3.64 3.18
C ASN A 195 -29.98 3.25 3.87
N PRO A 196 -29.06 2.61 3.15
CA PRO A 196 -27.80 2.15 3.72
C PRO A 196 -26.95 3.34 4.15
N ARG A 197 -26.28 3.20 5.29
CA ARG A 197 -25.29 4.19 5.73
C ARG A 197 -24.05 4.08 4.84
N ILE A 198 -23.71 5.19 4.18
CA ILE A 198 -22.49 5.30 3.38
C ILE A 198 -21.37 5.84 4.28
N LEU A 199 -20.21 5.18 4.24
CA LEU A 199 -19.00 5.63 4.90
C LEU A 199 -18.01 6.05 3.80
N ASP A 200 -17.58 7.31 3.83
CA ASP A 200 -16.55 7.84 2.95
C ASP A 200 -15.24 7.95 3.74
N TRP A 201 -14.17 7.37 3.21
CA TRP A 201 -12.82 7.56 3.70
C TRP A 201 -11.93 7.94 2.53
N ARG A 202 -11.06 8.92 2.75
CA ARG A 202 -10.17 9.48 1.74
C ARG A 202 -8.73 9.41 2.23
N ALA A 203 -7.91 8.68 1.49
CA ALA A 203 -6.46 8.77 1.60
C ALA A 203 -6.00 10.01 0.82
N VAL A 204 -5.38 10.96 1.50
CA VAL A 204 -4.84 12.17 0.86
C VAL A 204 -3.35 11.99 0.65
N PHE A 205 -2.91 12.12 -0.60
CA PHE A 205 -1.50 12.10 -0.98
C PHE A 205 -1.06 13.50 -1.35
N ASP A 206 -0.36 14.15 -0.43
CA ASP A 206 0.08 15.53 -0.60
C ASP A 206 1.61 15.64 -0.61
N LEU A 207 2.08 16.72 -1.24
CA LEU A 207 3.46 17.15 -1.11
C LEU A 207 3.64 17.92 0.21
N PRO A 208 4.81 17.83 0.86
CA PRO A 208 5.11 18.69 2.00
C PRO A 208 4.96 20.18 1.65
N ASP A 209 4.57 20.98 2.63
CA ASP A 209 4.51 22.43 2.49
C ASP A 209 5.85 22.98 1.99
N ASP A 210 5.78 23.97 1.09
CA ASP A 210 6.94 24.64 0.48
C ASP A 210 7.92 23.72 -0.28
N MET A 211 7.61 22.44 -0.48
CA MET A 211 8.51 21.47 -1.14
C MET A 211 8.92 21.94 -2.54
N VAL A 212 7.97 22.43 -3.34
CA VAL A 212 8.24 22.93 -4.70
C VAL A 212 9.18 24.13 -4.68
N GLU A 213 8.97 25.05 -3.74
CA GLU A 213 9.86 26.21 -3.58
C GLU A 213 11.26 25.79 -3.13
N ASN A 214 11.35 24.90 -2.14
CA ASN A 214 12.60 24.35 -1.63
C ASN A 214 13.39 23.61 -2.74
N PHE A 215 12.71 22.79 -3.54
CA PHE A 215 13.29 22.10 -4.68
C PHE A 215 13.85 23.09 -5.71
N ASN A 216 13.06 24.10 -6.11
CA ASN A 216 13.49 25.10 -7.09
C ASN A 216 14.68 25.92 -6.59
N ASN A 217 14.67 26.29 -5.31
CA ASN A 217 15.77 27.03 -4.68
C ASN A 217 17.06 26.20 -4.62
N ALA A 218 16.97 24.91 -4.29
CA ALA A 218 18.08 23.98 -4.30
C ALA A 218 18.62 23.75 -5.72
N LEU A 219 17.74 23.68 -6.73
CA LEU A 219 18.13 23.56 -8.14
C LEU A 219 18.96 24.75 -8.61
N VAL A 220 18.54 25.98 -8.31
CA VAL A 220 19.30 27.18 -8.65
C VAL A 220 20.67 27.20 -7.98
N ARG A 221 20.78 26.72 -6.72
CA ARG A 221 22.06 26.61 -6.02
C ARG A 221 22.98 25.58 -6.67
N TYR A 222 22.44 24.42 -7.03
CA TYR A 222 23.17 23.38 -7.75
C TYR A 222 23.70 23.87 -9.10
N GLU A 223 22.87 24.55 -9.90
CA GLU A 223 23.31 25.06 -11.21
C GLU A 223 24.46 26.07 -11.08
N ARG A 224 24.45 26.90 -10.03
CA ARG A 224 25.54 27.85 -9.74
C ARG A 224 26.82 27.16 -9.29
N SER A 225 26.74 26.15 -8.42
CA SER A 225 27.93 25.43 -7.95
C SER A 225 28.63 24.70 -9.09
N VAL A 226 27.86 24.06 -9.98
CA VAL A 226 28.39 23.41 -11.18
C VAL A 226 29.04 24.42 -12.13
N GLN A 227 28.45 25.60 -12.32
CA GLN A 227 29.05 26.66 -13.15
C GLN A 227 30.37 27.20 -12.56
N MET A 228 30.45 27.34 -11.24
CA MET A 228 31.66 27.82 -10.56
C MET A 228 32.79 26.77 -10.50
N GLY A 229 32.47 25.48 -10.50
CA GLY A 229 33.45 24.39 -10.51
C GLY A 229 34.05 24.06 -11.89
N ILE A 230 33.55 24.68 -12.97
CA ILE A 230 34.05 24.54 -14.35
C ILE A 230 35.04 25.66 -14.74
N ALA A 231 35.20 26.69 -13.88
CA ALA A 231 36.16 27.80 -14.06
C ALA A 231 37.52 27.51 -13.41
#